data_AF-A0A8T6S1S2-F1
#
_entry.id   AF-A0A8T6S1S2-F1
#
_cell.length_a   1.000
_cell.length_b   1.000
_cell.length_c   1.000
_cell.angle_alpha   90.00
_cell.angle_beta   90.00
_cell.angle_gamma   90.00
#
_symmetry.space_group_name_H-M   'P 1'
#
loop_
_entity.id
_entity.type
_entity.pdbx_description
1 polymer ?
#
loop_
_entity_poly.entity_id
_entity_poly.type
_entity_poly.pdbx_seq_one_letter_code
_entity_poly.pdbx_strand_id
1 'polypeptide(L)'
;DLDPGDIEALLPLALGLFLLSFVETTSIGKQLESKHAYRMDPDQELIALGASNIGSGLFQGFPVSASVSRSFINDMAGAKTQLSSLLMAMVLLIV
;
A
#
# COMPACT_ATOMS: atom_id res chain seq x y z
N ASP A 1 -9.57 -1.38 26.34
CA ASP A 1 -10.99 -1.45 25.94
C ASP A 1 -11.18 -0.59 24.70
N LEU A 2 -11.86 -1.12 23.67
CA LEU A 2 -12.28 -0.37 22.49
C LEU A 2 -13.72 0.04 22.74
N ASP A 3 -13.96 1.31 23.05
CA ASP A 3 -15.33 1.78 23.24
C ASP A 3 -15.98 2.04 21.87
N PRO A 4 -17.30 1.83 21.72
CA PRO A 4 -18.02 2.17 20.50
C PRO A 4 -17.81 3.64 20.06
N GLY A 5 -17.56 4.54 21.01
CA GLY A 5 -17.25 5.95 20.74
C GLY A 5 -15.88 6.18 20.08
N ASP A 6 -14.91 5.30 20.29
CA ASP A 6 -13.59 5.40 19.63
C ASP A 6 -13.73 5.14 18.14
N ILE A 7 -14.61 4.20 17.75
CA ILE A 7 -14.87 3.87 16.36
C ILE A 7 -15.49 5.09 15.64
N GLU A 8 -16.48 5.73 16.26
CA GLU A 8 -17.12 6.93 15.70
C GLU A 8 -16.14 8.10 15.54
N ALA A 9 -15.22 8.26 16.49
CA ALA A 9 -14.20 9.31 16.43
C ALA A 9 -13.13 9.03 15.36
N LEU A 10 -12.74 7.78 15.16
CA LEU A 10 -11.68 7.39 14.23
C LEU A 10 -12.15 7.20 12.79
N LEU A 11 -13.44 6.91 12.57
CA LEU A 11 -13.99 6.60 11.25
C LEU A 11 -13.73 7.70 10.20
N PRO A 12 -13.93 9.00 10.48
CA PRO A 12 -13.69 10.05 9.48
C PRO A 12 -12.21 10.13 9.07
N LEU A 13 -11.30 10.00 10.04
CA LEU A 13 -9.86 10.00 9.79
C LEU A 13 -9.44 8.77 8.98
N ALA A 14 -9.93 7.59 9.36
CA ALA A 14 -9.65 6.34 8.65
C ALA A 14 -10.12 6.40 7.18
N LEU A 15 -11.32 6.94 6.93
CA LEU A 15 -11.83 7.14 5.57
C LEU A 15 -10.98 8.14 4.78
N GLY A 16 -10.55 9.24 5.39
CA GLY A 16 -9.66 10.21 4.76
C GLY A 16 -8.32 9.61 4.35
N LEU A 17 -7.69 8.85 5.25
CA LEU A 17 -6.43 8.13 4.98
C LEU A 17 -6.61 7.07 3.90
N PHE A 18 -7.73 6.34 3.93
CA PHE A 18 -8.06 5.34 2.91
C PHE A 18 -8.15 5.98 1.52
N LEU A 19 -8.94 7.05 1.36
CA LEU A 19 -9.11 7.74 0.08
C LEU A 19 -7.78 8.31 -0.42
N LEU A 20 -7.01 8.95 0.46
CA LEU A 20 -5.69 9.48 0.14
C LEU A 20 -4.75 8.37 -0.36
N SER A 21 -4.65 7.28 0.39
CA SER A 21 -3.76 6.16 0.08
C SER A 21 -4.16 5.46 -1.21
N PHE A 22 -5.46 5.31 -1.47
CA PHE A 22 -5.96 4.68 -2.70
C PHE A 22 -5.69 5.55 -3.94
N VAL A 23 -5.92 6.87 -3.85
CA VAL A 23 -5.61 7.81 -4.93
C VAL A 23 -4.09 7.85 -5.19
N GLU A 24 -3.27 7.86 -4.15
CA GLU A 24 -1.81 7.79 -4.27
C GLU A 24 -1.36 6.49 -4.97
N THR A 25 -1.84 5.34 -4.49
CA THR A 25 -1.51 4.01 -5.03
C THR A 25 -1.88 3.90 -6.50
N THR A 26 -3.10 4.31 -6.86
CA THR A 26 -3.57 4.26 -8.26
C THR A 26 -2.84 5.24 -9.16
N SER A 27 -2.44 6.40 -8.64
CA SER A 27 -1.65 7.39 -9.39
C SER A 27 -0.24 6.90 -9.68
N ILE A 28 0.40 6.21 -8.72
CA ILE A 28 1.73 5.60 -8.91
C ILE A 28 1.64 4.42 -9.88
N GLY A 29 0.65 3.55 -9.70
CA GLY A 29 0.43 2.38 -10.55
C GLY A 29 0.25 2.76 -12.02
N LYS A 30 -0.55 3.78 -12.32
CA LYS A 30 -0.74 4.31 -13.69
C LYS A 30 0.54 4.90 -14.30
N GLN A 31 1.39 5.53 -13.49
CA GLN A 31 2.67 6.07 -13.95
C GLN A 31 3.68 4.98 -14.31
N LEU A 32 3.61 3.81 -13.63
CA LEU A 32 4.46 2.68 -13.96
C LEU A 32 3.85 1.85 -15.11
N GLU A 33 2.53 1.70 -15.17
CA GLU A 33 1.81 1.10 -16.30
C GLU A 33 2.14 1.84 -17.61
N SER A 34 2.25 3.17 -17.62
CA SER A 34 2.61 3.89 -18.85
C SER A 34 4.04 3.65 -19.33
N LYS A 35 4.92 3.13 -18.46
CA LYS A 35 6.31 2.79 -18.78
C LYS A 35 6.50 1.33 -19.19
N HIS A 36 5.56 0.46 -18.86
CA HIS A 36 5.69 -0.99 -19.00
C HIS A 36 4.52 -1.61 -19.75
N ALA A 37 4.71 -2.82 -20.29
CA ALA A 37 3.66 -3.53 -21.02
C ALA A 37 2.75 -4.37 -20.09
N TYR A 38 2.35 -3.83 -18.94
CA TYR A 38 1.38 -4.47 -18.03
C TYR A 38 0.22 -3.51 -17.77
N ARG A 39 -0.94 -4.06 -17.38
CA ARG A 39 -2.12 -3.27 -17.05
C ARG A 39 -2.39 -3.31 -15.56
N MET A 40 -2.61 -2.15 -14.95
CA MET A 40 -2.99 -2.07 -13.54
C MET A 40 -4.50 -2.31 -13.40
N ASP A 41 -4.88 -3.11 -12.42
CA ASP A 41 -6.29 -3.31 -12.02
C ASP A 41 -6.56 -2.56 -10.71
N PRO A 42 -7.32 -1.44 -10.74
CA PRO A 42 -7.65 -0.66 -9.54
C PRO A 42 -8.41 -1.46 -8.48
N ASP A 43 -9.24 -2.42 -8.86
CA ASP A 43 -10.03 -3.21 -7.91
C ASP A 43 -9.12 -4.17 -7.14
N GLN A 44 -8.15 -4.77 -7.83
CA GLN A 44 -7.13 -5.61 -7.20
C GLN A 44 -6.22 -4.81 -6.26
N GLU A 45 -5.85 -3.59 -6.64
CA GLU A 45 -5.02 -2.69 -5.83
C GLU A 45 -5.78 -2.20 -4.58
N LEU A 46 -7.10 -1.99 -4.70
CA LEU A 46 -7.96 -1.71 -3.56
C LEU A 46 -7.96 -2.87 -2.56
N ILE A 47 -8.15 -4.10 -3.05
CA ILE A 47 -8.13 -5.31 -2.21
C ILE A 47 -6.75 -5.47 -1.55
N ALA A 48 -5.67 -5.26 -2.29
CA ALA A 48 -4.30 -5.35 -1.77
C ALA A 48 -4.03 -4.31 -0.67
N LEU A 49 -4.45 -3.06 -0.87
CA LEU A 49 -4.31 -1.98 0.10
C LEU A 49 -5.12 -2.25 1.37
N GLY A 50 -6.36 -2.72 1.21
CA GLY A 50 -7.23 -3.09 2.33
C GLY A 50 -6.66 -4.26 3.15
N ALA A 51 -6.26 -5.33 2.48
CA ALA A 51 -5.64 -6.50 3.12
C ALA A 51 -4.34 -6.13 3.85
N SER A 52 -3.51 -5.27 3.26
CA SER A 52 -2.26 -4.79 3.88
C SER A 52 -2.53 -3.98 5.14
N ASN A 53 -3.53 -3.09 5.13
CA ASN A 53 -3.87 -2.27 6.30
C ASN A 53 -4.56 -3.09 7.42
N ILE A 54 -5.42 -4.06 7.07
CA ILE A 54 -5.99 -5.00 8.05
C ILE A 54 -4.86 -5.82 8.69
N GLY A 55 -3.95 -6.36 7.88
CA GLY A 55 -2.77 -7.07 8.37
C GLY A 55 -1.95 -6.19 9.31
N SER A 56 -1.60 -4.97 8.89
CA SER A 56 -0.86 -4.02 9.73
C SER A 56 -1.56 -3.76 11.06
N GLY A 57 -2.87 -3.46 11.05
CA GLY A 57 -3.64 -3.20 12.26
C GLY A 57 -3.67 -4.37 13.24
N LEU A 58 -3.74 -5.62 12.75
CA LEU A 58 -3.69 -6.82 13.60
C LEU A 58 -2.35 -6.98 14.32
N PHE A 59 -1.26 -6.51 13.72
CA PHE A 59 0.08 -6.54 14.30
C PHE A 59 0.48 -5.20 14.95
N GLN A 60 -0.49 -4.33 15.26
CA GLN A 60 -0.24 -2.99 15.85
C GLN A 60 0.68 -2.10 15.00
N GLY A 61 0.69 -2.32 13.69
CA GLY A 61 1.45 -1.54 12.72
C GLY A 61 0.77 -0.24 12.33
N PHE A 62 1.52 0.61 11.64
CA PHE A 62 1.03 1.88 11.10
C PHE A 62 0.22 1.68 9.81
N PRO A 63 -0.67 2.63 9.44
CA PRO A 63 -1.32 2.62 8.14
C PRO A 63 -0.30 2.54 7.00
N VAL A 64 -0.59 1.69 6.02
CA VAL A 64 0.29 1.40 4.88
C VAL A 64 -0.26 2.06 3.62
N SER A 65 0.62 2.71 2.85
CA SER A 65 0.32 3.27 1.53
C SER A 65 1.44 2.96 0.53
N ALA A 66 1.20 3.27 -0.75
CA ALA A 66 2.21 3.20 -1.79
C ALA A 66 3.28 4.29 -1.61
N SER A 67 4.46 4.08 -2.20
CA SER A 67 5.56 5.04 -2.09
C SER A 67 6.18 5.28 -3.47
N VAL A 68 6.09 6.53 -3.94
CA VAL A 68 6.66 6.95 -5.23
C VAL A 68 8.15 6.59 -5.29
N SER A 69 8.93 7.07 -4.32
CA SER A 69 10.39 6.88 -4.30
C SER A 69 10.79 5.40 -4.31
N ARG A 70 10.17 4.57 -3.45
CA ARG A 70 10.49 3.14 -3.38
C ARG A 70 10.10 2.41 -4.65
N SER A 71 8.93 2.71 -5.22
CA SER A 71 8.45 2.06 -6.44
C SER A 71 9.31 2.40 -7.65
N PHE A 72 9.69 3.67 -7.82
CA PHE A 72 10.55 4.10 -8.92
C PHE A 72 12.00 3.63 -8.74
N ILE A 73 12.54 3.60 -7.52
CA ILE A 73 13.89 3.04 -7.29
C ILE A 73 13.91 1.55 -7.60
N ASN A 74 12.87 0.81 -7.17
CA ASN A 74 12.74 -0.62 -7.47
C ASN A 74 12.61 -0.88 -8.98
N ASP A 75 11.83 -0.03 -9.67
CA ASP A 75 11.68 -0.04 -11.13
C ASP A 75 13.01 0.22 -11.85
N MET A 76 13.73 1.28 -11.46
CA MET A 76 15.05 1.63 -12.02
C MET A 76 16.12 0.56 -11.74
N ALA A 77 15.99 -0.17 -10.62
CA ALA A 77 16.85 -1.32 -10.31
C ALA A 77 16.54 -2.55 -11.18
N GLY A 78 15.52 -2.50 -12.03
CA GLY A 78 15.16 -3.56 -12.98
C GLY A 78 14.19 -4.61 -12.42
N ALA A 79 13.46 -4.30 -11.33
CA ALA A 79 12.46 -5.22 -10.80
C ALA A 79 11.30 -5.43 -11.78
N LYS A 80 11.01 -6.69 -12.11
CA LYS A 80 9.92 -7.07 -13.06
C LYS A 80 8.80 -7.88 -12.41
N THR A 81 8.98 -8.29 -11.17
CA THR A 81 8.04 -9.15 -10.44
C THR A 81 7.91 -8.69 -8.99
N GLN A 82 6.82 -9.10 -8.34
CA GLN A 82 6.56 -8.81 -6.92
C GLN A 82 7.58 -9.47 -5.97
N LEU A 83 8.42 -10.38 -6.47
CA LEU A 83 9.48 -10.99 -5.69
C LEU A 83 10.47 -9.97 -5.13
N SER A 84 10.74 -8.87 -5.86
CA SER A 84 11.61 -7.79 -5.36
C SER A 84 11.06 -7.16 -4.08
N SER A 85 9.76 -6.89 -4.04
CA SER A 85 9.07 -6.35 -2.86
C SER A 85 9.07 -7.33 -1.69
N LEU A 86 8.91 -8.63 -1.97
CA LEU A 86 8.98 -9.68 -0.94
C LEU A 86 10.38 -9.77 -0.32
N LEU A 87 11.43 -9.75 -1.15
CA LEU A 87 12.82 -9.75 -0.68
C LEU A 87 13.11 -8.52 0.18
N MET A 88 12.64 -7.34 -0.24
CA MET A 88 12.75 -6.12 0.56
C MET A 88 12.07 -6.26 1.92
N ALA A 89 10.87 -6.83 1.97
CA ALA A 89 10.16 -7.08 3.23
C ALA A 89 10.91 -8.07 4.15
N MET A 90 11.46 -9.15 3.59
CA MET A 90 12.25 -10.12 4.34
C MET A 90 13.53 -9.52 4.94
N VAL A 91 14.22 -8.66 4.17
CA VAL A 91 15.40 -7.95 4.67
C VAL A 91 15.01 -7.01 5.81
N LEU A 92 13.93 -6.23 5.66
CA LEU A 92 13.44 -5.35 6.71
C LEU A 92 12.98 -6.09 7.97
N LEU A 93 12.51 -7.33 7.85
CA LEU A 93 12.11 -8.16 9.00
C LEU A 93 13.31 -8.63 9.85
N ILE A 94 14.48 -8.79 9.22
CA ILE A 94 15.70 -9.29 9.88
C ILE A 94 16.45 -8.16 10.63
N VAL A 95 16.34 -6.93 10.14
CA VAL A 95 17.00 -5.74 10.69
C VAL A 95 16.23 -5.21 11.89
#